data_AF-A0A645E3L8-F1
#
_entry.id   AF-A0A645E3L8-F1
#
_cell.length_a   1.000
_cell.length_b   1.000
_cell.length_c   1.000
_cell.angle_alpha   90.00
_cell.angle_beta   90.00
_cell.angle_gamma   90.00
#
_symmetry.space_group_name_H-M   'P 1'
#
loop_
_entity.id
_entity.type
_entity.pdbx_description
1 polymer ?
#
loop_
_entity_poly.entity_id
_entity_poly.type
_entity_poly.pdbx_seq_one_letter_code
_entity_poly.pdbx_strand_id
1 'polypeptide(L)'
;MSVESALIIGAVAGVIVVFAVILFDRNKIDDPVGATSVHLVCGVFGTLCVGLFAQEGVTSLSKVNGLFYGGGFNLLGIEAVGVVAVGAFVFGASALVWLLIKKVFGLRVSLEEEIQGLDIGEHGHTAYPDFAIASPVMEMGNGGTVEVTLPAADAVSPAVAIPVVNKAHPGAKITKVTILMNQDKFPQLHAALDKLGVTGLTVTNVLGHGMQKGYPQYYRGTPVDVRLLPKVQVDIVICKIPIKTLVDTVKKVLYTGNVGDGKIFIYDVENVIKVRTGEEGYEALQDEE
;
A
#
# COMPACT_ATOMS: atom_id res chain seq x y z
N MET A 1 34.17 8.64 -23.78
CA MET A 1 33.58 9.99 -23.94
C MET A 1 34.12 10.87 -22.83
N SER A 2 34.18 12.18 -23.05
CA SER A 2 34.63 13.13 -22.02
C SER A 2 33.64 13.22 -20.84
N VAL A 3 34.09 13.79 -19.73
CA VAL A 3 33.23 14.04 -18.55
C VAL A 3 32.07 14.99 -18.91
N GLU A 4 32.33 15.99 -19.74
CA GLU A 4 31.31 16.95 -20.20
C GLU A 4 30.22 16.25 -21.02
N SER A 5 30.61 15.37 -21.95
CA SER A 5 29.66 14.59 -22.73
C SER A 5 28.80 13.69 -21.84
N ALA A 6 29.38 13.07 -20.80
CA ALA A 6 28.65 12.22 -19.88
C ALA A 6 27.58 12.99 -19.08
N LEU A 7 27.89 14.21 -18.62
CA LEU A 7 26.92 15.08 -17.93
C LEU A 7 25.75 15.45 -18.86
N ILE A 8 26.03 15.81 -20.10
CA ILE A 8 25.00 16.16 -21.10
C ILE A 8 24.11 14.95 -21.39
N ILE A 9 24.70 13.78 -21.65
CA ILE A 9 23.95 12.55 -21.95
C ILE A 9 23.07 12.16 -20.76
N GLY A 10 23.58 12.23 -19.53
CA GLY A 10 22.82 11.93 -18.32
C GLY A 10 21.63 12.88 -18.12
N ALA A 11 21.85 14.20 -18.29
CA ALA A 11 20.78 15.19 -18.19
C ALA A 11 19.67 14.96 -19.22
N VAL A 12 20.05 14.68 -20.48
CA VAL A 12 19.09 14.41 -21.56
C VAL A 12 18.37 13.07 -21.32
N ALA A 13 19.07 12.01 -20.91
CA ALA A 13 18.47 10.73 -20.58
C ALA A 13 17.45 10.84 -19.44
N GLY A 14 17.75 11.65 -18.41
CA GLY A 14 16.84 11.95 -17.31
C GLY A 14 15.55 12.64 -17.74
N VAL A 15 15.59 13.46 -18.80
CA VAL A 15 14.37 14.04 -19.40
C VAL A 15 13.65 13.01 -20.26
N ILE A 16 14.39 12.25 -21.09
CA ILE A 16 13.82 11.22 -21.98
C ILE A 16 13.04 10.18 -21.19
N VAL A 17 13.57 9.69 -20.06
CA VAL A 17 12.92 8.63 -19.28
C VAL A 17 11.54 9.06 -18.77
N VAL A 18 11.38 10.31 -18.34
CA VAL A 18 10.09 10.83 -17.85
C VAL A 18 9.04 10.81 -18.96
N PHE A 19 9.40 11.29 -20.15
CA PHE A 19 8.50 11.27 -21.29
C PHE A 19 8.25 9.86 -21.85
N ALA A 20 9.24 8.96 -21.75
CA ALA A 20 9.10 7.57 -22.15
C ALA A 20 8.08 6.84 -21.27
N VAL A 21 8.14 7.02 -19.94
CA VAL A 21 7.15 6.43 -19.01
C VAL A 21 5.74 6.87 -19.40
N ILE A 22 5.52 8.18 -19.57
CA ILE A 22 4.22 8.74 -19.97
C ILE A 22 3.75 8.16 -21.31
N LEU A 23 4.66 7.95 -22.27
CA LEU A 23 4.33 7.37 -23.56
C LEU A 23 3.86 5.92 -23.45
N PHE A 24 4.56 5.09 -22.66
CA PHE A 24 4.18 3.69 -22.44
C PHE A 24 2.84 3.58 -21.70
N ASP A 25 2.64 4.41 -20.66
CA ASP A 25 1.39 4.48 -19.91
C ASP A 25 0.21 4.88 -20.81
N ARG A 26 0.41 5.91 -21.65
CA ARG A 26 -0.61 6.37 -22.61
C ARG A 26 -0.98 5.27 -23.62
N ASN A 27 0.00 4.45 -23.98
CA ASN A 27 -0.20 3.32 -24.89
C ASN A 27 -0.73 2.06 -24.18
N LYS A 28 -1.03 2.13 -22.88
CA LYS A 28 -1.54 1.02 -22.06
C LYS A 28 -0.59 -0.18 -22.03
N ILE A 29 0.72 0.07 -22.09
CA ILE A 29 1.73 -0.95 -21.90
C ILE A 29 2.00 -1.06 -20.40
N ASP A 30 1.71 -2.23 -19.84
CA ASP A 30 1.84 -2.53 -18.40
C ASP A 30 3.31 -2.80 -18.04
N ASP A 31 4.08 -1.72 -17.83
CA ASP A 31 5.49 -1.73 -17.40
C ASP A 31 5.61 -1.23 -15.95
N PRO A 32 5.42 -2.11 -14.95
CA PRO A 32 5.16 -1.72 -13.56
C PRO A 32 6.34 -0.99 -12.89
N VAL A 33 7.56 -1.18 -13.38
CA VAL A 33 8.78 -0.60 -12.80
C VAL A 33 9.47 0.39 -13.75
N GLY A 34 8.87 0.68 -14.90
CA GLY A 34 9.48 1.54 -15.93
C GLY A 34 10.73 0.93 -16.58
N ALA A 35 10.86 -0.40 -16.60
CA ALA A 35 12.03 -1.09 -17.14
C ALA A 35 12.23 -0.79 -18.63
N THR A 36 11.14 -0.67 -19.40
CA THR A 36 11.21 -0.33 -20.82
C THR A 36 11.69 1.11 -21.02
N SER A 37 11.23 2.04 -20.17
CA SER A 37 11.65 3.44 -20.25
C SER A 37 13.13 3.63 -19.90
N VAL A 38 13.57 3.02 -18.80
CA VAL A 38 14.95 3.15 -18.31
C VAL A 38 15.93 2.34 -19.16
N HIS A 39 15.65 1.05 -19.40
CA HIS A 39 16.64 0.15 -20.02
C HIS A 39 16.55 0.11 -21.54
N LEU A 40 15.34 0.07 -22.12
CA LEU A 40 15.20 0.05 -23.58
C LEU A 40 15.44 1.45 -24.16
N VAL A 41 14.64 2.46 -23.76
CA VAL A 41 14.72 3.79 -24.38
C VAL A 41 16.03 4.50 -24.04
N CYS A 42 16.40 4.60 -22.75
CA CYS A 42 17.68 5.24 -22.41
C CYS A 42 18.90 4.39 -22.80
N GLY A 43 18.77 3.06 -22.85
CA GLY A 43 19.82 2.18 -23.37
C GLY A 43 20.10 2.47 -24.84
N VAL A 44 19.06 2.49 -25.69
CA VAL A 44 19.18 2.86 -27.11
C VAL A 44 19.77 4.25 -27.28
N PHE A 45 19.26 5.24 -26.53
CA PHE A 45 19.79 6.59 -26.57
C PHE A 45 21.28 6.65 -26.18
N GLY A 46 21.67 5.97 -25.12
CA GLY A 46 23.07 5.89 -24.66
C GLY A 46 23.99 5.25 -25.69
N THR A 47 23.57 4.14 -26.31
CA THR A 47 24.33 3.48 -27.38
C THR A 47 24.51 4.40 -28.58
N LEU A 48 23.45 5.08 -29.03
CA LEU A 48 23.57 6.07 -30.13
C LEU A 48 24.47 7.25 -29.75
N CYS A 49 24.49 7.66 -28.47
CA CYS A 49 25.40 8.70 -28.00
C CYS A 49 26.87 8.31 -28.10
N VAL A 50 27.23 7.01 -28.13
CA VAL A 50 28.60 6.57 -28.45
C VAL A 50 28.97 7.03 -29.86
N GLY A 51 28.07 6.83 -30.83
CA GLY A 51 28.23 7.28 -32.21
C GLY A 51 28.35 8.80 -32.37
N LEU A 52 27.78 9.56 -31.45
CA LEU A 52 27.79 11.03 -31.48
C LEU A 52 28.99 11.63 -30.75
N PHE A 53 29.27 11.15 -29.53
CA PHE A 53 30.17 11.78 -28.57
C PHE A 53 31.47 10.99 -28.29
N ALA A 54 31.73 9.87 -28.99
CA ALA A 54 33.02 9.20 -28.88
C ALA A 54 34.15 10.18 -29.25
N GLN A 55 35.25 10.13 -28.51
CA GLN A 55 36.41 10.95 -28.77
C GLN A 55 37.66 10.10 -28.55
N GLU A 56 38.51 10.08 -29.55
CA GLU A 56 39.76 9.35 -29.56
C GLU A 56 40.68 9.84 -28.44
N GLY A 57 41.36 8.91 -27.78
CA GLY A 57 42.34 9.22 -26.74
C GLY A 57 41.76 9.59 -25.38
N VAL A 58 40.43 9.64 -25.20
CA VAL A 58 39.83 9.88 -23.87
C VAL A 58 40.00 8.69 -22.92
N THR A 59 40.02 7.47 -23.47
CA THR A 59 40.40 6.26 -22.74
C THR A 59 41.30 5.41 -23.62
N SER A 60 42.02 4.45 -23.03
CA SER A 60 42.83 3.46 -23.77
C SER A 60 42.01 2.60 -24.74
N LEU A 61 40.67 2.60 -24.60
CA LEU A 61 39.74 1.89 -25.47
C LEU A 61 39.08 2.78 -26.53
N SER A 62 39.21 4.11 -26.41
CA SER A 62 38.58 5.07 -27.33
C SER A 62 39.49 5.32 -28.54
N LYS A 63 39.33 4.50 -29.59
CA LYS A 63 40.18 4.53 -30.80
C LYS A 63 39.62 5.37 -31.95
N VAL A 64 38.40 5.86 -31.83
CA VAL A 64 37.67 6.53 -32.91
C VAL A 64 36.90 7.73 -32.39
N ASN A 65 36.72 8.72 -33.26
CA ASN A 65 35.85 9.87 -33.01
C ASN A 65 34.42 9.55 -33.45
N GLY A 66 33.46 10.12 -32.72
CA GLY A 66 32.05 10.18 -33.08
C GLY A 66 31.76 11.39 -33.97
N LEU A 67 30.49 11.53 -34.37
CA LEU A 67 30.04 12.53 -35.33
C LEU A 67 30.41 13.98 -34.90
N PHE A 68 30.23 14.33 -33.63
CA PHE A 68 30.49 15.69 -33.14
C PHE A 68 31.98 16.02 -33.00
N TYR A 69 32.84 15.01 -33.05
CA TYR A 69 34.30 15.16 -32.99
C TYR A 69 34.97 14.87 -34.35
N GLY A 70 34.21 14.92 -35.45
CA GLY A 70 34.74 14.81 -36.81
C GLY A 70 34.91 13.37 -37.34
N GLY A 71 34.40 12.36 -36.63
CA GLY A 71 34.47 10.95 -37.07
C GLY A 71 33.47 10.55 -38.16
N GLY A 72 32.59 11.48 -38.57
CA GLY A 72 31.55 11.24 -39.57
C GLY A 72 30.43 10.30 -39.08
N PHE A 73 29.61 9.81 -40.01
CA PHE A 73 28.43 9.00 -39.69
C PHE A 73 28.72 7.51 -39.49
N ASN A 74 29.95 7.06 -39.72
CA ASN A 74 30.28 5.63 -39.71
C ASN A 74 30.03 4.99 -38.34
N LEU A 75 30.59 5.57 -37.26
CA LEU A 75 30.39 5.04 -35.92
C LEU A 75 28.92 5.07 -35.50
N LEU A 76 28.19 6.16 -35.79
CA LEU A 76 26.76 6.25 -35.51
C LEU A 76 25.96 5.17 -36.25
N GLY A 77 26.29 4.89 -37.50
CA GLY A 77 25.69 3.81 -38.27
C GLY A 77 25.96 2.43 -37.66
N ILE A 78 27.19 2.18 -37.21
CA ILE A 78 27.58 0.94 -36.53
C ILE A 78 26.77 0.75 -35.24
N GLU A 79 26.69 1.78 -34.39
CA GLU A 79 25.91 1.72 -33.14
C GLU A 79 24.41 1.50 -33.42
N ALA A 80 23.85 2.17 -34.44
CA ALA A 80 22.45 1.98 -34.83
C ALA A 80 22.16 0.55 -35.33
N VAL A 81 23.04 -0.01 -36.17
CA VAL A 81 22.93 -1.42 -36.59
C VAL A 81 23.08 -2.35 -35.39
N GLY A 82 23.98 -2.05 -34.45
CA GLY A 82 24.16 -2.78 -33.21
C GLY A 82 22.89 -2.83 -32.37
N VAL A 83 22.23 -1.67 -32.18
CA VAL A 83 20.93 -1.59 -31.48
C VAL A 83 19.88 -2.47 -32.15
N VAL A 84 19.75 -2.40 -33.47
CA VAL A 84 18.76 -3.21 -34.21
C VAL A 84 19.08 -4.70 -34.14
N ALA A 85 20.35 -5.07 -34.29
CA ALA A 85 20.79 -6.47 -34.26
C ALA A 85 20.56 -7.09 -32.87
N VAL A 86 20.99 -6.41 -31.81
CA VAL A 86 20.76 -6.84 -30.43
C VAL A 86 19.26 -6.87 -30.11
N GLY A 87 18.52 -5.84 -30.51
CA GLY A 87 17.07 -5.77 -30.31
C GLY A 87 16.33 -6.92 -30.98
N ALA A 88 16.64 -7.22 -32.24
CA ALA A 88 16.03 -8.32 -32.99
C ALA A 88 16.35 -9.68 -32.35
N PHE A 89 17.61 -9.90 -31.98
CA PHE A 89 18.03 -11.13 -31.31
C PHE A 89 17.36 -11.31 -29.95
N VAL A 90 17.42 -10.29 -29.08
CA VAL A 90 16.87 -10.35 -27.72
C VAL A 90 15.36 -10.50 -27.75
N PHE A 91 14.67 -9.76 -28.62
CA PHE A 91 13.22 -9.89 -28.78
C PHE A 91 12.84 -11.29 -29.26
N GLY A 92 13.51 -11.81 -30.30
CA GLY A 92 13.24 -13.14 -30.84
C GLY A 92 13.52 -14.27 -29.84
N ALA A 93 14.68 -14.24 -29.19
CA ALA A 93 15.06 -15.21 -28.17
C ALA A 93 14.14 -15.15 -26.94
N SER A 94 13.86 -13.95 -26.43
CA SER A 94 12.96 -13.78 -25.28
C SER A 94 11.55 -14.23 -25.62
N ALA A 95 11.01 -13.85 -26.78
CA ALA A 95 9.67 -14.27 -27.22
C ALA A 95 9.59 -15.80 -27.32
N LEU A 96 10.61 -16.46 -27.90
CA LEU A 96 10.66 -17.91 -27.96
C LEU A 96 10.63 -18.53 -26.56
N VAL A 97 11.50 -18.08 -25.65
CA VAL A 97 11.57 -18.61 -24.27
C VAL A 97 10.24 -18.39 -23.54
N TRP A 98 9.70 -17.17 -23.57
CA TRP A 98 8.44 -16.84 -22.90
C TRP A 98 7.26 -17.64 -23.47
N LEU A 99 7.17 -17.83 -24.79
CA LEU A 99 6.11 -18.63 -25.41
C LEU A 99 6.22 -20.11 -25.05
N LEU A 100 7.45 -20.65 -24.92
CA LEU A 100 7.66 -22.02 -24.47
C LEU A 100 7.24 -22.19 -23.01
N ILE A 101 7.66 -21.29 -22.12
CA ILE A 101 7.24 -21.32 -20.70
C ILE A 101 5.72 -21.19 -20.60
N LYS A 102 5.10 -20.27 -21.37
CA LYS A 102 3.65 -20.10 -21.42
C LYS A 102 2.92 -21.39 -21.77
N LYS A 103 3.47 -22.20 -22.68
CA LYS A 103 2.86 -23.44 -23.13
C LYS A 103 3.03 -24.59 -22.14
N VAL A 104 4.15 -24.62 -21.41
CA VAL A 104 4.48 -25.73 -20.49
C VAL A 104 3.98 -25.48 -19.07
N PHE A 105 4.18 -24.26 -18.55
CA PHE A 105 3.93 -23.92 -17.14
C PHE A 105 2.88 -22.82 -16.96
N GLY A 106 2.63 -22.02 -18.00
CA GLY A 106 1.92 -20.74 -17.85
C GLY A 106 2.88 -19.62 -17.41
N LEU A 107 2.48 -18.36 -17.64
CA LEU A 107 3.30 -17.18 -17.30
C LEU A 107 2.73 -16.32 -16.18
N ARG A 108 1.44 -16.46 -15.89
CA ARG A 108 0.71 -15.60 -14.98
C ARG A 108 -0.16 -16.49 -14.11
N VAL A 109 -0.25 -16.12 -12.84
CA VAL A 109 -1.16 -16.73 -11.87
C VAL A 109 -2.62 -16.58 -12.30
N SER A 110 -3.51 -17.30 -11.63
CA SER A 110 -4.95 -17.15 -11.86
C SER A 110 -5.42 -15.72 -11.54
N LEU A 111 -6.52 -15.27 -12.15
CA LEU A 111 -7.07 -13.93 -11.88
C LEU A 111 -7.43 -13.74 -10.40
N GLU A 112 -7.91 -14.81 -9.76
CA GLU A 112 -8.27 -14.81 -8.34
C GLU A 112 -7.04 -14.58 -7.45
N GLU A 113 -5.97 -15.33 -7.71
CA GLU A 113 -4.70 -15.20 -7.01
C GLU A 113 -4.02 -13.85 -7.29
N GLU A 114 -4.14 -13.33 -8.51
CA GLU A 114 -3.68 -12.00 -8.88
C GLU A 114 -4.39 -10.90 -8.07
N ILE A 115 -5.70 -11.06 -7.80
CA ILE A 115 -6.50 -10.11 -7.00
C ILE A 115 -6.20 -10.24 -5.51
N GLN A 116 -6.01 -11.46 -5.00
CA GLN A 116 -5.68 -11.71 -3.60
C GLN A 116 -4.25 -11.26 -3.25
N GLY A 117 -3.37 -11.18 -4.25
CA GLY A 117 -1.95 -10.90 -4.09
C GLY A 117 -1.16 -12.19 -3.95
N LEU A 118 0.02 -12.23 -4.59
CA LEU A 118 0.85 -13.43 -4.67
C LEU A 118 1.45 -13.85 -3.31
N ASP A 119 1.50 -12.95 -2.33
CA ASP A 119 2.07 -13.25 -1.01
C ASP A 119 1.38 -14.45 -0.34
N ILE A 120 0.05 -14.54 -0.45
CA ILE A 120 -0.73 -15.60 0.20
C ILE A 120 -0.54 -16.93 -0.53
N GLY A 121 -0.63 -16.93 -1.87
CA GLY A 121 -0.51 -18.13 -2.70
C GLY A 121 0.90 -18.72 -2.74
N GLU A 122 1.93 -17.87 -2.84
CA GLU A 122 3.32 -18.30 -3.01
C GLU A 122 4.08 -18.45 -1.68
N HIS A 123 3.73 -17.65 -0.66
CA HIS A 123 4.51 -17.58 0.60
C HIS A 123 3.71 -17.98 1.84
N GLY A 124 2.40 -18.27 1.71
CA GLY A 124 1.55 -18.73 2.80
C GLY A 124 1.29 -17.69 3.90
N HIS A 125 1.75 -16.45 3.71
CA HIS A 125 1.66 -15.36 4.67
C HIS A 125 1.49 -14.05 3.94
N THR A 126 0.68 -13.14 4.49
CA THR A 126 0.59 -11.77 3.96
C THR A 126 1.82 -10.97 4.39
N ALA A 127 2.49 -10.27 3.46
CA ALA A 127 3.65 -9.44 3.79
C ALA A 127 3.31 -8.26 4.74
N TYR A 128 2.06 -7.79 4.67
CA TYR A 128 1.55 -6.67 5.45
C TYR A 128 0.14 -7.00 5.99
N PRO A 129 0.02 -7.78 7.07
CA PRO A 129 -1.29 -8.23 7.60
C PRO A 129 -2.23 -7.06 7.95
N ASP A 130 -1.70 -5.89 8.31
CA ASP A 130 -2.47 -4.68 8.60
C ASP A 130 -2.88 -3.86 7.36
N PHE A 131 -2.48 -4.30 6.16
CA PHE A 131 -2.71 -3.62 4.87
C PHE A 131 -3.34 -4.53 3.81
N ALA A 132 -3.54 -5.82 4.12
CA ALA A 132 -4.31 -6.70 3.27
C ALA A 132 -5.72 -6.15 3.16
N ILE A 133 -6.07 -5.63 1.98
CA ILE A 133 -7.45 -5.39 1.62
C ILE A 133 -8.12 -6.76 1.75
N ALA A 134 -8.96 -6.95 2.77
CA ALA A 134 -9.98 -7.97 2.71
C ALA A 134 -10.79 -7.63 1.45
N SER A 135 -10.45 -8.30 0.35
CA SER A 135 -11.05 -8.02 -0.96
C SER A 135 -12.56 -8.03 -0.76
N PRO A 136 -13.30 -7.01 -1.24
CA PRO A 136 -14.74 -7.02 -1.12
C PRO A 136 -15.19 -8.33 -1.76
N VAL A 137 -15.88 -9.17 -1.00
CA VAL A 137 -16.50 -10.40 -1.49
C VAL A 137 -17.29 -9.99 -2.74
N MET A 138 -16.73 -10.28 -3.92
CA MET A 138 -17.47 -10.15 -5.15
C MET A 138 -18.60 -11.17 -5.04
N GLU A 139 -19.84 -10.68 -5.13
CA GLU A 139 -21.00 -11.52 -5.39
C GLU A 139 -20.71 -12.40 -6.61
N MET A 140 -20.33 -13.65 -6.36
CA MET A 140 -20.45 -14.71 -7.34
C MET A 140 -21.93 -15.10 -7.41
N GLY A 141 -22.67 -14.36 -8.23
CA GLY A 141 -23.93 -14.85 -8.77
C GLY A 141 -23.67 -16.00 -9.73
N ASN A 142 -23.73 -17.25 -9.23
CA ASN A 142 -24.38 -18.33 -9.97
C ASN A 142 -24.84 -19.47 -9.02
N GLY A 143 -26.09 -19.37 -8.57
CA GLY A 143 -27.04 -20.49 -8.65
C GLY A 143 -26.76 -21.79 -7.88
N GLY A 144 -26.39 -21.71 -6.60
CA GLY A 144 -26.43 -22.87 -5.71
C GLY A 144 -26.57 -22.45 -4.26
N THR A 145 -27.80 -22.47 -3.74
CA THR A 145 -28.04 -22.37 -2.30
C THR A 145 -27.50 -23.62 -1.63
N VAL A 146 -26.30 -23.54 -1.06
CA VAL A 146 -25.89 -24.49 -0.03
C VAL A 146 -26.51 -24.01 1.27
N GLU A 147 -27.64 -24.60 1.64
CA GLU A 147 -28.17 -24.48 2.99
C GLU A 147 -27.15 -25.08 3.97
N VAL A 148 -26.40 -24.20 4.65
CA VAL A 148 -25.71 -24.60 5.87
C VAL A 148 -26.76 -24.63 6.97
N THR A 149 -27.30 -25.82 7.23
CA THR A 149 -28.16 -26.06 8.40
C THR A 149 -27.28 -25.95 9.64
N LEU A 150 -27.20 -24.75 10.21
CA LEU A 150 -26.71 -24.58 11.57
C LEU A 150 -27.68 -25.33 12.50
N PRO A 151 -27.19 -26.15 13.45
CA PRO A 151 -28.07 -26.73 14.44
C PRO A 151 -28.80 -25.59 15.15
N ALA A 152 -30.12 -25.69 15.20
CA ALA A 152 -30.95 -24.74 15.91
C ALA A 152 -30.48 -24.71 17.37
N ALA A 153 -29.82 -23.63 17.77
CA ALA A 153 -29.72 -23.29 19.17
C ALA A 153 -31.16 -23.05 19.61
N ASP A 154 -31.65 -23.86 20.56
CA ASP A 154 -32.97 -23.71 21.12
C ASP A 154 -33.19 -22.25 21.51
N ALA A 155 -34.15 -21.61 20.84
CA ALA A 155 -34.52 -20.24 21.10
C ALA A 155 -35.13 -20.19 22.51
N VAL A 156 -34.33 -19.77 23.49
CA VAL A 156 -34.80 -19.54 24.84
C VAL A 156 -35.85 -18.43 24.78
N SER A 157 -37.08 -18.76 25.18
CA SER A 157 -38.24 -17.86 25.18
C SER A 157 -37.94 -16.53 25.87
N PRO A 158 -38.36 -15.37 25.32
CA PRO A 158 -38.14 -14.05 25.91
C PRO A 158 -38.80 -13.84 27.29
N ALA A 159 -39.58 -14.82 27.77
CA ALA A 159 -40.20 -14.81 29.09
C ALA A 159 -39.22 -15.08 30.26
N VAL A 160 -37.95 -15.40 29.99
CA VAL A 160 -36.88 -15.48 31.00
C VAL A 160 -35.72 -14.56 30.64
N ALA A 161 -36.03 -13.35 30.17
CA ALA A 161 -35.05 -12.27 30.27
C ALA A 161 -34.90 -11.95 31.76
N ILE A 162 -33.90 -12.56 32.40
CA ILE A 162 -33.45 -12.14 33.72
C ILE A 162 -33.19 -10.63 33.60
N PRO A 163 -33.87 -9.77 34.38
CA PRO A 163 -33.62 -8.34 34.31
C PRO A 163 -32.12 -8.16 34.54
N VAL A 164 -31.44 -7.54 33.58
CA VAL A 164 -30.05 -7.12 33.74
C VAL A 164 -30.06 -6.05 34.83
N VAL A 165 -29.98 -6.50 36.07
CA VAL A 165 -29.76 -5.63 37.21
C VAL A 165 -28.34 -5.13 37.03
N ASN A 166 -28.22 -3.88 36.56
CA ASN A 166 -26.99 -3.11 36.58
C ASN A 166 -26.45 -3.13 38.02
N LYS A 167 -25.57 -4.07 38.32
CA LYS A 167 -24.81 -4.09 39.56
C LYS A 167 -23.59 -3.21 39.36
N ALA A 168 -23.84 -1.92 39.12
CA ALA A 168 -22.79 -0.93 39.18
C ALA A 168 -22.17 -1.03 40.58
N HIS A 169 -20.92 -1.48 40.65
CA HIS A 169 -20.13 -1.32 41.86
C HIS A 169 -20.06 0.20 42.16
N PRO A 170 -20.18 0.64 43.42
CA PRO A 170 -19.92 2.02 43.79
C PRO A 170 -18.41 2.27 43.64
N GLY A 171 -17.97 2.59 42.42
CA GLY A 171 -16.58 2.74 42.03
C GLY A 171 -16.51 3.24 40.59
N ALA A 172 -15.48 4.02 40.26
CA ALA A 172 -15.35 4.86 39.07
C ALA A 172 -15.87 4.24 37.75
N LYS A 173 -16.61 5.06 36.98
CA LYS A 173 -17.20 4.69 35.67
C LYS A 173 -16.11 4.34 34.66
N ILE A 174 -16.12 3.13 34.15
CA ILE A 174 -15.21 2.68 33.08
C ILE A 174 -15.80 3.08 31.73
N THR A 175 -14.97 3.66 30.88
CA THR A 175 -15.39 4.18 29.58
C THR A 175 -14.45 3.71 28.49
N LYS A 176 -15.00 3.18 27.40
CA LYS A 176 -14.27 2.90 26.16
C LYS A 176 -14.41 4.10 25.22
N VAL A 177 -13.30 4.59 24.70
CA VAL A 177 -13.24 5.65 23.72
C VAL A 177 -12.62 5.10 22.44
N THR A 178 -13.38 5.14 21.36
CA THR A 178 -12.93 4.73 20.02
C THR A 178 -12.70 5.97 19.18
N ILE A 179 -11.50 6.12 18.62
CA ILE A 179 -11.10 7.29 17.83
C ILE A 179 -10.78 6.84 16.41
N LEU A 180 -11.53 7.32 15.43
CA LEU A 180 -11.24 7.14 14.01
C LEU A 180 -10.51 8.37 13.49
N MET A 181 -9.27 8.23 12.99
CA MET A 181 -8.45 9.34 12.53
C MET A 181 -7.65 9.02 11.25
N ASN A 182 -6.99 10.03 10.68
CA ASN A 182 -5.98 9.81 9.64
C ASN A 182 -4.69 9.22 10.23
N GLN A 183 -4.06 8.30 9.52
CA GLN A 183 -2.86 7.56 9.96
C GLN A 183 -1.69 8.49 10.33
N ASP A 184 -1.51 9.58 9.56
CA ASP A 184 -0.41 10.54 9.75
C ASP A 184 -0.40 11.23 11.13
N LYS A 185 -1.55 11.23 11.82
CA LYS A 185 -1.74 11.89 13.11
C LYS A 185 -1.54 10.96 14.30
N PHE A 186 -1.38 9.66 14.06
CA PHE A 186 -1.23 8.68 15.13
C PHE A 186 0.01 8.92 16.01
N PRO A 187 1.21 9.22 15.48
CA PRO A 187 2.39 9.43 16.32
C PRO A 187 2.24 10.61 17.30
N GLN A 188 1.62 11.71 16.86
CA GLN A 188 1.38 12.88 17.71
C GLN A 188 0.31 12.58 18.76
N LEU A 189 -0.69 11.75 18.41
CA LEU A 189 -1.70 11.34 19.36
C LEU A 189 -1.13 10.39 20.41
N HIS A 190 -0.37 9.38 20.01
CA HIS A 190 0.32 8.45 20.93
C HIS A 190 1.13 9.22 21.97
N ALA A 191 2.00 10.14 21.52
CA ALA A 191 2.81 10.95 22.42
C ALA A 191 2.00 11.85 23.36
N ALA A 192 0.79 12.29 22.97
CA ALA A 192 -0.10 13.06 23.82
C ALA A 192 -0.84 12.19 24.84
N LEU A 193 -1.23 10.98 24.45
CA LEU A 193 -1.87 9.99 25.33
C LEU A 193 -0.88 9.46 26.37
N ASP A 194 0.38 9.21 25.99
CA ASP A 194 1.44 8.83 26.93
C ASP A 194 1.64 9.90 28.01
N LYS A 195 1.67 11.18 27.60
CA LYS A 195 1.78 12.32 28.53
C LYS A 195 0.57 12.46 29.47
N LEU A 196 -0.59 11.99 29.04
CA LEU A 196 -1.79 11.92 29.89
C LEU A 196 -1.77 10.73 30.85
N GLY A 197 -0.86 9.78 30.68
CA GLY A 197 -0.78 8.56 31.47
C GLY A 197 -1.75 7.47 31.01
N VAL A 198 -2.10 7.43 29.73
CA VAL A 198 -2.83 6.29 29.14
C VAL A 198 -1.84 5.15 28.96
N THR A 199 -2.01 4.05 29.69
CA THR A 199 -1.08 2.91 29.70
C THR A 199 -1.38 1.88 28.62
N GLY A 200 -2.64 1.77 28.20
CA GLY A 200 -3.09 0.78 27.22
C GLY A 200 -3.95 1.40 26.11
N LEU A 201 -3.62 1.05 24.88
CA LEU A 201 -4.41 1.39 23.68
C LEU A 201 -4.34 0.23 22.68
N THR A 202 -5.42 0.02 21.94
CA THR A 202 -5.48 -0.93 20.83
C THR A 202 -5.62 -0.15 19.53
N VAL A 203 -4.80 -0.46 18.53
CA VAL A 203 -4.82 0.19 17.23
C VAL A 203 -5.27 -0.80 16.17
N THR A 204 -6.15 -0.38 15.28
CA THR A 204 -6.61 -1.18 14.15
C THR A 204 -6.66 -0.31 12.91
N ASN A 205 -6.07 -0.78 11.81
CA ASN A 205 -6.21 -0.12 10.52
C ASN A 205 -7.60 -0.42 9.95
N VAL A 206 -8.31 0.62 9.52
CA VAL A 206 -9.67 0.49 8.97
C VAL A 206 -9.80 1.28 7.68
N LEU A 207 -10.64 0.78 6.79
CA LEU A 207 -11.02 1.46 5.55
C LEU A 207 -12.37 2.14 5.76
N GLY A 208 -12.48 3.41 5.42
CA GLY A 208 -13.75 4.13 5.57
C GLY A 208 -13.79 5.43 4.79
N HIS A 209 -15.00 5.88 4.46
CA HIS A 209 -15.20 7.19 3.86
C HIS A 209 -16.29 7.96 4.61
N GLY A 210 -16.12 9.27 4.73
CA GLY A 210 -17.15 10.16 5.27
C GLY A 210 -17.96 10.79 4.14
N MET A 211 -18.22 12.09 4.23
CA MET A 211 -18.69 12.90 3.09
C MET A 211 -17.65 13.04 1.96
N GLN A 212 -16.37 12.78 2.27
CA GLN A 212 -15.31 12.67 1.27
C GLN A 212 -15.52 11.38 0.47
N LYS A 213 -15.83 11.51 -0.81
CA LYS A 213 -15.78 10.40 -1.76
C LYS A 213 -14.31 10.19 -2.15
N GLY A 214 -13.79 8.97 -2.05
CA GLY A 214 -12.47 8.64 -2.58
C GLY A 214 -12.38 8.87 -4.09
N TYR A 215 -11.16 8.96 -4.63
CA TYR A 215 -10.95 9.02 -6.07
C TYR A 215 -11.23 7.64 -6.70
N PRO A 216 -11.80 7.59 -7.92
CA PRO A 216 -11.92 6.34 -8.65
C PRO A 216 -10.53 5.74 -8.90
N GLN A 217 -10.30 4.51 -8.45
CA GLN A 217 -9.10 3.76 -8.78
C GLN A 217 -9.35 2.94 -10.06
N TYR A 218 -8.40 2.97 -10.97
CA TYR A 218 -8.43 2.16 -12.19
C TYR A 218 -7.62 0.90 -11.95
N TYR A 219 -8.25 -0.27 -12.08
CA TYR A 219 -7.53 -1.54 -12.16
C TYR A 219 -7.60 -2.03 -13.60
N ARG A 220 -6.45 -2.12 -14.27
CA ARG A 220 -6.32 -2.57 -15.67
C ARG A 220 -7.26 -1.82 -16.63
N GLY A 221 -7.47 -0.53 -16.40
CA GLY A 221 -8.35 0.32 -17.22
C GLY A 221 -9.85 0.16 -16.96
N THR A 222 -10.25 -0.74 -16.05
CA THR A 222 -11.63 -0.83 -15.56
C THR A 222 -11.76 0.01 -14.29
N PRO A 223 -12.76 0.90 -14.17
CA PRO A 223 -12.99 1.64 -12.95
C PRO A 223 -13.46 0.68 -11.86
N VAL A 224 -12.67 0.56 -10.79
CA VAL A 224 -13.07 -0.18 -9.59
C VAL A 224 -13.56 0.84 -8.57
N ASP A 225 -14.85 0.81 -8.27
CA ASP A 225 -15.50 1.81 -7.40
C ASP A 225 -15.32 1.49 -5.91
N VAL A 226 -14.08 1.25 -5.45
CA VAL A 226 -13.78 1.07 -4.02
C VAL A 226 -13.36 2.42 -3.42
N ARG A 227 -14.34 3.24 -3.02
CA ARG A 227 -14.11 4.60 -2.52
C ARG A 227 -13.79 4.66 -1.02
N LEU A 228 -12.91 3.81 -0.52
CA LEU A 228 -12.54 3.79 0.90
C LEU A 228 -11.16 4.41 1.10
N LEU A 229 -11.04 5.29 2.10
CA LEU A 229 -9.75 5.87 2.48
C LEU A 229 -9.19 5.11 3.68
N PRO A 230 -7.87 4.87 3.73
CA PRO A 230 -7.22 4.28 4.89
C PRO A 230 -7.29 5.20 6.09
N LYS A 231 -7.62 4.63 7.25
CA LYS A 231 -7.78 5.30 8.53
C LYS A 231 -7.22 4.41 9.64
N VAL A 232 -7.02 5.01 10.80
CA VAL A 232 -6.65 4.31 12.03
C VAL A 232 -7.79 4.43 13.03
N GLN A 233 -8.20 3.30 13.60
CA GLN A 233 -9.07 3.19 14.75
C GLN A 233 -8.22 2.96 16.00
N VAL A 234 -8.35 3.81 17.00
CA VAL A 234 -7.70 3.67 18.31
C VAL A 234 -8.78 3.44 19.36
N ASP A 235 -8.75 2.28 20.00
CA ASP A 235 -9.61 1.93 21.12
C ASP A 235 -8.84 2.09 22.43
N ILE A 236 -9.41 2.86 23.35
CA ILE A 236 -8.82 3.15 24.66
C ILE A 236 -9.88 2.88 25.73
N VAL A 237 -9.53 2.17 26.79
CA VAL A 237 -10.41 1.98 27.96
C VAL A 237 -9.81 2.71 29.14
N ILE A 238 -10.56 3.65 29.72
CA ILE A 238 -10.10 4.51 30.82
C ILE A 238 -11.07 4.49 32.00
N CYS A 239 -10.50 4.67 33.20
CA CYS A 239 -11.25 4.81 34.45
C CYS A 239 -10.75 5.98 35.32
N LYS A 240 -9.43 6.13 35.47
CA LYS A 240 -8.80 7.19 36.29
C LYS A 240 -8.82 8.58 35.64
N ILE A 241 -8.67 8.63 34.31
CA ILE A 241 -8.57 9.89 33.57
C ILE A 241 -9.98 10.42 33.29
N PRO A 242 -10.28 11.70 33.58
CA PRO A 242 -11.56 12.28 33.20
C PRO A 242 -11.75 12.25 31.68
N ILE A 243 -12.90 11.75 31.21
CA ILE A 243 -13.24 11.63 29.79
C ILE A 243 -13.07 12.97 29.07
N LYS A 244 -13.47 14.07 29.71
CA LYS A 244 -13.34 15.43 29.16
C LYS A 244 -11.88 15.77 28.83
N THR A 245 -10.95 15.46 29.72
CA THR A 245 -9.51 15.70 29.52
C THR A 245 -8.96 14.89 28.34
N LEU A 246 -9.38 13.63 28.21
CA LEU A 246 -9.00 12.80 27.07
C LEU A 246 -9.56 13.37 25.76
N VAL A 247 -10.86 13.67 25.71
CA VAL A 247 -11.51 14.22 24.51
C VAL A 247 -10.91 15.56 24.10
N ASP A 248 -10.65 16.45 25.04
CA ASP A 248 -10.06 17.77 24.76
C ASP A 248 -8.62 17.62 24.22
N THR A 249 -7.86 16.66 24.72
CA THR A 249 -6.51 16.36 24.22
C THR A 249 -6.55 15.77 22.82
N VAL A 250 -7.41 14.77 22.58
CA VAL A 250 -7.61 14.18 21.25
C VAL A 250 -8.02 15.25 20.25
N LYS A 251 -9.00 16.09 20.60
CA LYS A 251 -9.42 17.22 19.76
C LYS A 251 -8.27 18.17 19.46
N LYS A 252 -7.48 18.54 20.47
CA LYS A 252 -6.33 19.45 20.28
C LYS A 252 -5.28 18.88 19.32
N VAL A 253 -5.04 17.56 19.35
CA VAL A 253 -4.04 16.91 18.49
C VAL A 253 -4.55 16.71 17.07
N LEU A 254 -5.80 16.25 16.94
CA LEU A 254 -6.38 15.87 15.65
C LEU A 254 -6.92 17.06 14.85
N TYR A 255 -7.28 18.16 15.52
CA TYR A 255 -7.89 19.31 14.85
C TYR A 255 -6.89 20.03 13.93
N THR A 256 -7.18 19.98 12.64
CA THR A 256 -6.51 20.78 11.61
C THR A 256 -7.45 21.79 10.96
N GLY A 257 -8.76 21.70 11.24
CA GLY A 257 -9.79 22.51 10.61
C GLY A 257 -10.21 22.00 9.23
N ASN A 258 -9.60 20.92 8.75
CA ASN A 258 -9.90 20.30 7.47
C ASN A 258 -10.81 19.08 7.63
N VAL A 259 -11.47 18.69 6.55
CA VAL A 259 -12.26 17.46 6.53
C VAL A 259 -11.30 16.27 6.62
N GLY A 260 -11.53 15.38 7.60
CA GLY A 260 -10.71 14.18 7.79
C GLY A 260 -10.06 14.06 9.18
N ASP A 261 -10.16 15.10 10.02
CA ASP A 261 -9.58 15.14 11.38
C ASP A 261 -9.99 13.94 12.27
N GLY A 262 -11.21 13.41 12.07
CA GLY A 262 -11.63 12.16 12.68
C GLY A 262 -12.98 12.20 13.40
N LYS A 263 -13.30 11.12 14.10
CA LYS A 263 -14.49 10.98 14.95
C LYS A 263 -14.11 10.30 16.26
N ILE A 264 -14.79 10.69 17.34
CA ILE A 264 -14.63 10.10 18.67
C ILE A 264 -15.96 9.49 19.07
N PHE A 265 -15.95 8.23 19.48
CA PHE A 265 -17.10 7.50 20.01
C PHE A 265 -16.82 7.15 21.46
N ILE A 266 -17.84 7.26 22.31
CA ILE A 266 -17.73 7.06 23.75
C ILE A 266 -18.77 6.02 24.13
N TYR A 267 -18.31 4.95 24.78
CA TYR A 267 -19.11 3.81 25.20
C TYR A 267 -18.91 3.55 26.69
N ASP A 268 -19.99 3.16 27.34
CA ASP A 268 -19.94 2.70 28.72
C ASP A 268 -19.45 1.24 28.74
N VAL A 269 -18.49 0.94 29.61
CA VAL A 269 -17.97 -0.41 29.80
C VAL A 269 -18.51 -0.95 31.11
N GLU A 270 -19.19 -2.08 31.05
CA GLU A 270 -19.79 -2.71 32.22
C GLU A 270 -18.73 -3.25 33.18
N ASN A 271 -17.75 -3.98 32.67
CA ASN A 271 -16.66 -4.54 33.45
C ASN A 271 -15.40 -4.74 32.60
N VAL A 272 -14.25 -4.80 33.25
CA VAL A 272 -12.96 -5.19 32.66
C VAL A 272 -12.40 -6.29 33.54
N ILE A 273 -11.94 -7.40 32.95
CA ILE A 273 -11.45 -8.56 33.71
C ILE A 273 -10.03 -8.85 33.26
N LYS A 274 -9.06 -8.80 34.18
CA LYS A 274 -7.67 -9.16 33.91
C LYS A 274 -7.52 -10.68 34.01
N VAL A 275 -7.45 -11.36 32.88
CA VAL A 275 -7.47 -12.85 32.80
C VAL A 275 -6.39 -13.51 33.67
N ARG A 276 -5.21 -12.90 33.79
CA ARG A 276 -4.08 -13.47 34.54
C ARG A 276 -4.32 -13.49 36.05
N THR A 277 -4.88 -12.43 36.62
CA THR A 277 -5.02 -12.23 38.08
C THR A 277 -6.45 -12.44 38.56
N GLY A 278 -7.44 -12.39 37.67
CA GLY A 278 -8.86 -12.39 38.02
C GLY A 278 -9.36 -11.06 38.57
N GLU A 279 -8.52 -10.01 38.58
CA GLU A 279 -8.92 -8.66 38.99
C GLU A 279 -10.01 -8.12 38.05
N GLU A 280 -10.92 -7.35 38.61
CA GLU A 280 -12.05 -6.78 37.87
C GLU A 280 -12.10 -5.25 37.98
N GLY A 281 -12.81 -4.63 37.04
CA GLY A 281 -13.10 -3.21 37.00
C GLY A 281 -11.87 -2.30 36.99
N TYR A 282 -11.76 -1.42 37.98
CA TYR A 282 -10.67 -0.46 38.09
C TYR A 282 -9.30 -1.14 38.28
N GLU A 283 -9.24 -2.18 39.11
CA GLU A 283 -8.02 -2.92 39.45
C GLU A 283 -7.48 -3.66 38.22
N ALA A 284 -8.40 -4.19 37.38
CA ALA A 284 -8.04 -4.82 36.12
C ALA A 284 -7.32 -3.88 35.13
N LEU A 285 -7.56 -2.56 35.23
CA LEU A 285 -6.93 -1.53 34.39
C LEU A 285 -5.68 -0.90 35.02
N GLN A 286 -5.37 -1.19 36.28
CA GLN A 286 -4.11 -0.76 36.86
C GLN A 286 -3.05 -1.82 36.54
N ASP A 287 -1.97 -1.40 35.89
CA ASP A 287 -0.75 -2.18 35.88
C ASP A 287 0.01 -1.80 37.16
N GLU A 288 0.07 -2.74 38.11
CA GLU A 288 0.98 -2.61 39.25
C GLU A 288 2.41 -2.75 38.71
N GLU A 289 3.12 -1.62 38.60
CA GLU A 289 4.57 -1.57 38.82
C GLU A 289 4.86 -1.01 40.22
#